data_AF-A0A8S4GM37-F1
#
_entry.id   AF-A0A8S4GM37-F1
#
_cell.length_a   1.000
_cell.length_b   1.000
_cell.length_c   1.000
_cell.angle_alpha   90.00
_cell.angle_beta   90.00
_cell.angle_gamma   90.00
#
_symmetry.space_group_name_H-M   'P 1'
#
loop_
_entity.id
_entity.type
_entity.pdbx_description
1 polymer ?
#
loop_
_entity_poly.entity_id
_entity_poly.type
_entity_poly.pdbx_seq_one_letter_code
_entity_poly.pdbx_strand_id
1 'polypeptide(L)'
;MGAQVLGERVRTGEATCEDYFELGAILARKRLFTQAIKNIQKAVKTWDGEEAELAQVHNTLGYCYFSSERAEDAVEEYRKAVELQPGYVTAWNNLGDAYEVLREWESALECYKEVLALDPENAVAKARADKMESRVARVGGSSVR
;
A
#
# COMPACT_ATOMS: atom_id res chain seq x y z
N MET A 1 8.70 -16.87 -12.77
CA MET A 1 8.81 -18.27 -12.26
C MET A 1 7.45 -18.70 -11.69
N GLY A 2 7.15 -19.99 -11.54
CA GLY A 2 5.85 -20.46 -11.06
C GLY A 2 5.77 -20.59 -9.53
N ALA A 3 4.58 -20.45 -8.94
CA ALA A 3 4.37 -20.55 -7.48
C ALA A 3 4.86 -21.88 -6.86
N GLN A 4 4.84 -22.98 -7.62
CA GLN A 4 5.34 -24.27 -7.16
C GLN A 4 6.86 -24.27 -6.97
N VAL A 5 7.61 -23.71 -7.93
CA VAL A 5 9.07 -23.62 -7.87
C VAL A 5 9.51 -22.69 -6.73
N LEU A 6 8.83 -21.55 -6.60
CA LEU A 6 9.07 -20.61 -5.51
C LEU A 6 8.76 -21.23 -4.13
N GLY A 7 7.64 -21.94 -4.02
CA GLY A 7 7.28 -22.64 -2.79
C GLY A 7 8.30 -23.71 -2.39
N GLU A 8 8.92 -24.37 -3.36
CA GLU A 8 9.99 -25.33 -3.11
C GLU A 8 11.23 -24.67 -2.52
N ARG A 9 11.70 -23.56 -3.10
CA ARG A 9 12.85 -22.81 -2.59
C ARG A 9 12.62 -22.29 -1.17
N VAL A 10 11.41 -21.82 -0.88
CA VAL A 10 11.02 -21.40 0.47
C VAL A 10 11.08 -22.56 1.44
N ARG A 11 10.68 -23.76 1.01
CA ARG A 11 10.69 -24.98 1.83
C ARG A 11 12.09 -25.54 2.05
N THR A 12 12.98 -25.46 1.07
CA THR A 12 14.38 -25.94 1.17
C THR A 12 15.30 -24.93 1.88
N GLY A 13 14.85 -23.69 2.09
CA GLY A 13 15.64 -22.64 2.74
C GLY A 13 16.60 -21.91 1.79
N GLU A 14 16.43 -22.11 0.48
CA GLU A 14 17.24 -21.50 -0.58
C GLU A 14 16.59 -20.22 -1.14
N ALA A 15 15.43 -19.82 -0.62
CA ALA A 15 14.70 -18.65 -1.10
C ALA A 15 15.43 -17.33 -0.77
N THR A 16 15.57 -16.52 -1.81
CA THR A 16 16.02 -15.12 -1.76
C THR A 16 14.90 -14.17 -1.31
N CYS A 17 15.22 -12.91 -1.04
CA CYS A 17 14.20 -11.93 -0.70
C CYS A 17 13.22 -11.70 -1.87
N GLU A 18 13.71 -11.78 -3.12
CA GLU A 18 12.93 -11.71 -4.34
C GLU A 18 12.03 -12.94 -4.49
N ASP A 19 12.52 -14.15 -4.21
CA ASP A 19 11.67 -15.36 -4.25
C ASP A 19 10.49 -15.23 -3.28
N TYR A 20 10.74 -14.73 -2.06
CA TYR A 20 9.69 -14.47 -1.07
C TYR A 20 8.69 -13.41 -1.58
N PHE A 21 9.18 -12.33 -2.17
CA PHE A 21 8.33 -11.27 -2.69
C PHE A 21 7.49 -11.76 -3.89
N GLU A 22 8.10 -12.43 -4.87
CA GLU A 22 7.42 -12.99 -6.03
C GLU A 22 6.32 -13.96 -5.61
N LEU A 23 6.62 -14.88 -4.68
CA LEU A 23 5.64 -15.83 -4.17
C LEU A 23 4.49 -15.10 -3.46
N GLY A 24 4.83 -14.14 -2.61
CA GLY A 24 3.89 -13.28 -1.91
C GLY A 24 2.95 -12.55 -2.87
N ALA A 25 3.49 -11.94 -3.92
CA ALA A 25 2.72 -11.24 -4.94
C ALA A 25 1.82 -12.17 -5.76
N ILE A 26 2.25 -13.41 -6.05
CA ILE A 26 1.38 -14.41 -6.70
C ILE A 26 0.22 -14.81 -5.77
N LEU A 27 0.50 -15.03 -4.49
CA LEU A 27 -0.51 -15.35 -3.49
C LEU A 27 -1.52 -14.21 -3.30
N ALA A 28 -1.06 -12.95 -3.32
CA ALA A 28 -1.89 -11.76 -3.26
C ALA A 28 -2.88 -11.70 -4.43
N ARG A 29 -2.41 -11.96 -5.66
CA ARG A 29 -3.26 -12.04 -6.86
C ARG A 29 -4.31 -13.16 -6.78
N LYS A 30 -3.99 -14.24 -6.05
CA LYS A 30 -4.92 -15.34 -5.73
C LYS A 30 -5.81 -15.06 -4.52
N ARG A 31 -5.74 -13.87 -3.92
CA ARG A 31 -6.44 -13.45 -2.70
C ARG A 31 -6.14 -14.30 -1.46
N LEU A 32 -4.98 -14.98 -1.44
CA LEU A 32 -4.50 -15.76 -0.30
C LEU A 32 -3.68 -14.84 0.64
N PHE A 33 -4.34 -13.81 1.18
CA PHE A 33 -3.65 -12.68 1.81
C PHE A 33 -2.82 -13.06 3.03
N THR A 34 -3.27 -13.99 3.88
CA THR A 34 -2.49 -14.46 5.03
C THR A 34 -1.14 -15.04 4.62
N GLN A 35 -1.12 -15.86 3.55
CA GLN A 35 0.12 -16.45 3.04
C GLN A 35 0.96 -15.41 2.30
N ALA A 36 0.32 -14.49 1.58
CA ALA A 36 0.99 -13.38 0.90
C ALA A 36 1.75 -12.50 1.91
N ILE A 37 1.06 -12.01 2.94
CA ILE A 37 1.62 -11.18 4.02
C ILE A 37 2.85 -11.86 4.63
N LYS A 38 2.73 -13.14 5.01
CA LYS A 38 3.85 -13.88 5.62
C LYS A 38 5.09 -13.91 4.73
N ASN A 39 4.92 -14.15 3.43
CA ASN A 39 6.05 -14.20 2.50
C ASN A 39 6.62 -12.80 2.24
N ILE A 40 5.77 -11.79 2.04
CA ILE A 40 6.24 -10.41 1.78
C ILE A 40 6.96 -9.84 3.01
N GLN A 41 6.46 -10.09 4.23
CA GLN A 41 7.18 -9.70 5.46
C GLN A 41 8.55 -10.36 5.57
N LYS A 42 8.65 -11.62 5.13
CA LYS A 42 9.94 -12.32 5.09
C LYS A 42 10.88 -11.68 4.07
N ALA A 43 10.37 -11.30 2.89
CA ALA A 43 11.11 -10.56 1.88
C ALA A 43 11.68 -9.25 2.44
N VAL A 44 10.85 -8.41 3.08
CA VAL A 44 11.28 -7.16 3.72
C VAL A 44 12.36 -7.42 4.77
N LYS A 45 12.18 -8.46 5.60
CA LYS A 45 13.14 -8.78 6.68
C LYS A 45 14.50 -9.24 6.18
N THR A 46 14.55 -9.92 5.04
CA THR A 46 15.80 -10.45 4.45
C THR A 46 16.24 -9.65 3.24
N TRP A 47 15.72 -8.43 3.08
CA TRP A 47 16.01 -7.60 1.92
C TRP A 47 17.50 -7.28 1.84
N ASP A 48 18.10 -7.59 0.70
CA ASP A 48 19.50 -7.33 0.37
C ASP A 48 19.66 -6.57 -0.96
N GLY A 49 18.55 -6.20 -1.61
CA GLY A 49 18.50 -5.36 -2.80
C GLY A 49 18.53 -3.85 -2.48
N GLU A 50 18.27 -3.03 -3.50
CA GLU A 50 18.26 -1.57 -3.38
C GLU A 50 17.08 -1.08 -2.52
N GLU A 51 17.32 -0.09 -1.66
CA GLU A 51 16.30 0.41 -0.72
C GLU A 51 15.11 1.06 -1.46
N ALA A 52 15.35 1.67 -2.62
CA ALA A 52 14.30 2.25 -3.45
C ALA A 52 13.29 1.21 -3.95
N GLU A 53 13.70 -0.05 -4.12
CA GLU A 53 12.83 -1.14 -4.59
C GLU A 53 11.87 -1.64 -3.49
N LEU A 54 12.20 -1.42 -2.21
CA LEU A 54 11.31 -1.71 -1.10
C LEU A 54 9.99 -0.93 -1.19
N ALA A 55 9.94 0.19 -1.92
CA ALA A 55 8.70 0.92 -2.14
C ALA A 55 7.61 0.02 -2.75
N GLN A 56 7.97 -0.81 -3.73
CA GLN A 56 7.02 -1.74 -4.35
C GLN A 56 6.62 -2.87 -3.39
N VAL A 57 7.57 -3.36 -2.60
CA VAL A 57 7.35 -4.43 -1.62
C VAL A 57 6.39 -3.97 -0.54
N HIS A 58 6.64 -2.79 0.04
CA HIS A 58 5.79 -2.14 1.03
C HIS A 58 4.40 -1.83 0.47
N ASN A 59 4.29 -1.29 -0.74
CA ASN A 59 2.98 -1.07 -1.38
C ASN A 59 2.21 -2.39 -1.56
N THR A 60 2.88 -3.49 -1.94
CA THR A 60 2.22 -4.79 -2.07
C THR A 60 1.81 -5.37 -0.72
N LEU A 61 2.62 -5.18 0.33
CA LEU A 61 2.28 -5.59 1.69
C LEU A 61 1.07 -4.81 2.21
N GLY A 62 1.06 -3.49 2.02
CA GLY A 62 -0.06 -2.61 2.34
C GLY A 62 -1.34 -3.03 1.63
N TYR A 63 -1.26 -3.39 0.34
CA TYR A 63 -2.40 -3.93 -0.40
C TYR A 63 -2.96 -5.21 0.22
N CYS A 64 -2.10 -6.11 0.67
CA CYS A 64 -2.53 -7.34 1.31
C CYS A 64 -3.20 -7.09 2.67
N TYR A 65 -2.69 -6.14 3.46
CA TYR A 65 -3.32 -5.73 4.72
C TYR A 65 -4.66 -5.06 4.49
N PHE A 66 -4.73 -4.09 3.57
CA PHE A 66 -5.96 -3.40 3.23
C PHE A 66 -7.04 -4.37 2.76
N SER A 67 -6.67 -5.32 1.89
CA SER A 67 -7.57 -6.38 1.40
C SER A 67 -7.97 -7.41 2.46
N SER A 68 -7.29 -7.40 3.61
CA SER A 68 -7.61 -8.22 4.80
C SER A 68 -8.30 -7.41 5.90
N GLU A 69 -8.86 -6.24 5.56
CA GLU A 69 -9.56 -5.32 6.48
C GLU A 69 -8.67 -4.78 7.61
N ARG A 70 -7.35 -4.78 7.41
CA ARG A 70 -6.34 -4.25 8.34
C ARG A 70 -5.84 -2.91 7.82
N ALA A 71 -6.68 -1.89 7.91
CA ALA A 71 -6.41 -0.59 7.29
C ALA A 71 -5.26 0.18 7.98
N GLU A 72 -5.12 0.07 9.30
CA GLU A 72 -4.03 0.69 10.05
C GLU A 72 -2.66 0.13 9.63
N ASP A 73 -2.53 -1.20 9.56
CA ASP A 73 -1.31 -1.83 9.06
C ASP A 73 -1.04 -1.45 7.59
N ALA A 74 -2.10 -1.29 6.78
CA ALA A 74 -1.95 -0.86 5.40
C ALA A 74 -1.39 0.56 5.29
N VAL A 75 -1.88 1.49 6.12
CA VAL A 75 -1.35 2.87 6.19
C VAL A 75 0.14 2.86 6.51
N GLU A 76 0.58 2.09 7.50
CA GLU A 76 2.00 2.02 7.87
C GLU A 76 2.88 1.59 6.69
N GLU A 77 2.44 0.58 5.94
CA GLU A 77 3.21 0.06 4.81
C GLU A 77 3.15 0.98 3.59
N TYR A 78 2.00 1.57 3.27
CA TYR A 78 1.91 2.55 2.19
C TYR A 78 2.70 3.82 2.47
N ARG A 79 2.77 4.27 3.73
CA ARG A 79 3.61 5.39 4.14
C ARG A 79 5.08 5.13 3.86
N LYS A 80 5.60 3.96 4.25
CA LYS A 80 6.98 3.56 3.91
C LYS A 80 7.20 3.58 2.39
N ALA A 81 6.22 3.11 1.62
CA ALA A 81 6.32 3.11 0.15
C ALA A 81 6.46 4.51 -0.44
N VAL A 82 5.66 5.49 0.02
CA VAL A 82 5.74 6.87 -0.48
C VAL A 82 6.93 7.65 0.08
N GLU A 83 7.42 7.31 1.27
CA GLU A 83 8.65 7.86 1.83
C GLU A 83 9.88 7.41 1.03
N LEU A 84 9.92 6.13 0.63
CA LEU A 84 10.98 5.57 -0.23
C LEU A 84 10.89 6.08 -1.68
N GLN A 85 9.68 6.22 -2.20
CA GLN A 85 9.46 6.71 -3.56
C GLN A 85 8.32 7.75 -3.58
N PRO A 86 8.64 9.04 -3.37
CA PRO A 86 7.62 10.11 -3.36
C PRO A 86 6.83 10.25 -4.66
N GLY A 87 7.40 9.85 -5.79
CA GLY A 87 6.72 9.84 -7.10
C GLY A 87 5.80 8.63 -7.34
N TYR A 88 5.59 7.75 -6.35
CA TYR A 88 4.83 6.52 -6.54
C TYR A 88 3.31 6.75 -6.47
N VAL A 89 2.75 7.22 -7.58
CA VAL A 89 1.32 7.59 -7.72
C VAL A 89 0.35 6.51 -7.20
N THR A 90 0.63 5.23 -7.48
CA THR A 90 -0.22 4.13 -7.00
C THR A 90 -0.19 4.00 -5.48
N ALA A 91 0.97 4.15 -4.83
CA ALA A 91 1.08 4.07 -3.38
C ALA A 91 0.37 5.23 -2.68
N TRP A 92 0.45 6.45 -3.23
CA TRP A 92 -0.31 7.60 -2.72
C TRP A 92 -1.82 7.40 -2.80
N ASN A 93 -2.34 6.89 -3.94
CA ASN A 93 -3.76 6.56 -4.06
C ASN A 93 -4.19 5.51 -3.01
N ASN A 94 -3.41 4.45 -2.88
CA ASN A 94 -3.69 3.38 -1.93
C ASN A 94 -3.65 3.86 -0.47
N LEU A 95 -2.71 4.76 -0.14
CA LEU A 95 -2.62 5.39 1.18
C LEU A 95 -3.87 6.25 1.46
N GLY A 96 -4.32 7.03 0.47
CA GLY A 96 -5.55 7.81 0.56
C GLY A 96 -6.80 6.95 0.76
N ASP A 97 -6.92 5.83 0.06
CA ASP A 97 -8.00 4.86 0.24
C ASP A 97 -7.98 4.24 1.65
N ALA A 98 -6.80 3.94 2.19
CA ALA A 98 -6.64 3.41 3.54
C ALA A 98 -7.08 4.43 4.61
N TYR A 99 -6.65 5.69 4.49
CA TYR A 99 -7.10 6.77 5.38
C TYR A 99 -8.60 7.04 5.26
N GLU A 100 -9.20 6.92 4.06
CA GLU A 100 -10.65 7.05 3.89
C GLU A 100 -11.41 5.97 4.68
N VAL A 101 -10.94 4.72 4.66
CA VAL A 101 -11.54 3.63 5.47
C VAL A 101 -11.43 3.91 6.96
N LEU A 102 -10.30 4.46 7.41
CA LEU A 102 -10.09 4.86 8.81
C LEU A 102 -10.83 6.15 9.20
N ARG A 103 -11.47 6.81 8.24
CA ARG A 103 -12.18 8.08 8.41
C ARG A 103 -11.26 9.26 8.80
N GLU A 104 -9.98 9.17 8.46
CA GLU A 104 -9.00 10.24 8.57
C GLU A 104 -9.04 11.10 7.31
N TRP A 105 -10.06 11.95 7.20
CA TRP A 105 -10.40 12.66 5.96
C TRP A 105 -9.33 13.67 5.53
N GLU A 106 -8.69 14.33 6.49
CA GLU A 106 -7.60 15.27 6.26
C GLU A 106 -6.39 14.55 5.64
N SER A 107 -5.94 13.45 6.26
CA SER A 107 -4.84 12.61 5.75
C SER A 107 -5.15 12.06 4.37
N ALA A 108 -6.38 11.58 4.14
CA ALA A 108 -6.82 11.09 2.84
C ALA A 108 -6.78 12.20 1.77
N LEU A 109 -7.25 13.40 2.10
CA LEU A 109 -7.22 14.56 1.19
C LEU A 109 -5.79 14.93 0.79
N GLU A 110 -4.86 14.95 1.75
CA GLU A 110 -3.44 15.22 1.46
C GLU A 110 -2.88 14.19 0.47
N CYS A 111 -3.15 12.91 0.67
CA CYS A 111 -2.71 11.86 -0.24
C CYS A 111 -3.25 12.05 -1.67
N TYR A 112 -4.54 12.37 -1.83
CA TYR A 112 -5.10 12.62 -3.17
C TYR A 112 -4.57 13.90 -3.81
N LYS A 113 -4.19 14.92 -3.01
CA LYS A 113 -3.50 16.12 -3.53
C LYS A 113 -2.11 15.79 -4.04
N GLU A 114 -1.35 14.93 -3.36
CA GLU A 114 -0.06 14.44 -3.87
C GLU A 114 -0.22 13.68 -5.19
N VAL A 115 -1.26 12.83 -5.31
CA VAL A 115 -1.58 12.19 -6.60
C VAL A 115 -1.83 13.22 -7.70
N LEU A 116 -2.60 14.28 -7.42
CA LEU A 116 -2.90 15.33 -8.40
C LEU A 116 -1.71 16.24 -8.69
N ALA A 117 -0.75 16.37 -7.78
CA ALA A 117 0.50 17.07 -8.03
C ALA A 117 1.41 16.29 -9.01
N LEU A 118 1.41 14.95 -8.90
CA LEU A 118 2.18 14.05 -9.77
C LEU A 118 1.46 13.77 -11.10
N ASP A 119 0.14 13.66 -11.08
CA ASP A 119 -0.74 13.35 -12.21
C ASP A 119 -1.99 14.25 -12.17
N PRO A 120 -1.89 15.49 -12.70
CA PRO A 120 -2.98 16.48 -12.63
C PRO A 120 -4.27 16.07 -13.35
N GLU A 121 -4.21 15.12 -14.28
CA GLU A 121 -5.37 14.63 -15.05
C GLU A 121 -6.03 13.40 -14.42
N ASN A 122 -5.58 12.98 -13.23
CA ASN A 122 -6.13 11.81 -12.54
C ASN A 122 -7.58 12.05 -12.06
N ALA A 123 -8.54 11.65 -12.88
CA ALA A 123 -9.96 11.85 -12.60
C ALA A 123 -10.44 11.16 -11.30
N VAL A 124 -9.83 10.02 -10.94
CA VAL A 124 -10.18 9.28 -9.72
C VAL A 124 -9.73 10.06 -8.50
N ALA A 125 -8.46 10.49 -8.45
CA ALA A 125 -7.95 11.28 -7.34
C ALA A 125 -8.68 12.62 -7.19
N LYS A 126 -9.04 13.27 -8.31
CA LYS A 126 -9.85 14.49 -8.29
C LYS A 126 -11.21 14.28 -7.61
N ALA A 127 -11.96 13.25 -8.06
CA ALA A 127 -13.26 12.95 -7.47
C ALA A 127 -13.17 12.57 -5.98
N ARG A 128 -12.10 11.86 -5.59
CA ARG A 128 -11.83 11.51 -4.19
C ARG A 128 -11.44 12.73 -3.35
N ALA A 129 -10.59 13.62 -3.86
CA ALA A 129 -10.22 14.87 -3.20
C ALA A 129 -11.44 15.76 -2.95
N ASP A 130 -12.27 16.02 -3.97
CA ASP A 130 -13.51 16.81 -3.84
C ASP A 130 -14.46 16.23 -2.76
N LYS A 131 -14.56 14.90 -2.72
CA LYS A 131 -15.33 14.18 -1.69
C LYS A 131 -14.72 14.38 -0.30
N MET A 132 -13.40 14.29 -0.16
CA MET A 132 -12.71 14.48 1.12
C MET A 132 -12.83 15.93 1.61
N GLU A 133 -12.68 16.93 0.73
CA GLU A 133 -12.88 18.35 1.08
C GLU A 133 -14.27 18.59 1.67
N SER A 134 -15.30 18.01 1.06
CA SER A 134 -16.67 18.08 1.55
C SER A 134 -16.84 17.44 2.94
N ARG A 135 -16.08 16.38 3.25
CA ARG A 135 -16.09 15.70 4.56
C ARG A 135 -15.37 16.53 5.61
N VAL A 136 -14.17 17.02 5.31
CA VAL A 136 -13.36 17.88 6.19
C VAL A 136 -14.13 19.14 6.56
N ALA A 137 -14.73 19.84 5.59
CA ALA A 137 -15.51 21.05 5.85
C ALA A 137 -16.71 20.80 6.77
N ARG A 138 -17.38 19.64 6.65
CA ARG A 138 -18.52 19.27 7.51
C ARG A 138 -18.09 18.98 8.94
N VAL A 139 -16.93 18.35 9.13
CA VAL A 139 -16.40 18.02 10.47
C VAL A 139 -15.87 19.30 11.13
N GLY A 140 -15.09 20.12 10.42
CA GLY A 140 -14.59 21.40 10.93
C GLY A 140 -15.67 22.45 11.21
N GLY A 141 -16.78 22.44 10.46
CA GLY A 141 -17.94 23.29 10.71
C GLY A 141 -18.78 22.90 11.94
N SER A 142 -18.53 21.73 12.54
CA SER A 142 -19.27 21.26 13.73
C SER A 142 -18.66 21.73 15.06
N SER A 143 -17.47 22.35 15.05
CA SER A 143 -16.81 22.88 16.26
C SER A 143 -17.12 24.35 16.56
N VAL A 144 -18.11 24.95 15.91
CA VAL A 144 -18.61 26.29 16.27
C VAL A 144 -20.10 26.19 16.56
N ARG A 145 -20.45 25.90 17.82
CA ARG A 145 -21.72 26.27 18.45
C ARG A 145 -21.66 26.08 19.96
#